data_AF-A0A1M5RGS5-F1
#
_entry.id   AF-A0A1M5RGS5-F1
#
_cell.length_a   1.000
_cell.length_b   1.000
_cell.length_c   1.000
_cell.angle_alpha   90.00
_cell.angle_beta   90.00
_cell.angle_gamma   90.00
#
_symmetry.space_group_name_H-M   'P 1'
#
loop_
_entity.id
_entity.type
_entity.pdbx_description
1 polymer ?
#
loop_
_entity_poly.entity_id
_entity_poly.type
_entity_poly.pdbx_seq_one_letter_code
_entity_poly.pdbx_strand_id
1 'polypeptide(L)'
;MSKKINKNAQEEFLALELKEQIKKLNDVLKVSGTKGITDEFDFSYTWVQKVMEEQGVYYVQSLKKFIKAEKENYLTDIEISQMKELLKDYEGFKKSINKEVNLQDCIGACSTEVITRSVVVDKQVSEELKAFAKKNYFITMKDIYTSALKQFIDRYS
;
A
#
# COMPACT_ATOMS: atom_id res chain seq x y z
N MET A 1 3.40 33.89 -18.97
CA MET A 1 3.38 33.87 -20.45
C MET A 1 3.18 32.43 -20.88
N SER A 2 2.07 32.12 -21.55
CA SER A 2 1.82 30.80 -22.13
C SER A 2 2.79 30.57 -23.30
N LYS A 3 3.74 29.63 -23.14
CA LYS A 3 4.63 29.18 -24.24
C LYS A 3 3.74 28.81 -25.44
N LYS A 4 3.96 29.46 -26.59
CA LYS A 4 3.32 29.12 -27.86
C LYS A 4 3.66 27.65 -28.18
N ILE A 5 2.65 26.86 -28.50
CA ILE A 5 2.81 25.46 -28.87
C ILE A 5 3.60 25.38 -30.19
N ASN A 6 4.77 24.75 -30.19
CA ASN A 6 5.59 24.54 -31.39
C ASN A 6 5.11 23.29 -32.16
N LYS A 7 4.27 23.50 -33.17
CA LYS A 7 3.70 22.41 -33.98
C LYS A 7 4.76 21.61 -34.76
N ASN A 8 5.80 22.28 -35.26
CA ASN A 8 6.83 21.61 -36.04
C ASN A 8 7.60 20.60 -35.18
N ALA A 9 7.97 20.98 -33.95
CA ALA A 9 8.65 20.08 -33.02
C ALA A 9 7.77 18.87 -32.64
N GLN A 10 6.45 19.07 -32.52
CA GLN A 10 5.50 17.98 -32.27
C GLN A 10 5.42 17.02 -33.46
N GLU A 11 5.34 17.53 -34.68
CA GLU A 11 5.31 16.73 -35.91
C GLU A 11 6.60 15.93 -36.11
N GLU A 12 7.76 16.56 -35.89
CA GLU A 12 9.06 15.89 -35.94
C GLU A 12 9.17 14.77 -34.90
N PHE A 13 8.67 15.00 -33.68
CA PHE A 13 8.66 13.99 -32.64
C PHE A 13 7.71 12.82 -32.98
N LEU A 14 6.52 13.12 -33.50
CA LEU A 14 5.54 12.12 -33.92
C LEU A 14 6.00 11.30 -35.13
N ALA A 15 6.87 11.85 -35.98
CA ALA A 15 7.44 11.17 -37.12
C ALA A 15 8.47 10.08 -36.74
N LEU A 16 9.01 10.10 -35.51
CA LEU A 16 9.93 9.09 -35.01
C LEU A 16 9.20 7.77 -34.72
N GLU A 17 9.92 6.65 -34.74
CA GLU A 17 9.35 5.39 -34.24
C GLU A 17 9.06 5.48 -32.74
N LEU A 18 7.98 4.85 -32.27
CA LEU A 18 7.57 4.86 -30.86
C LEU A 18 8.70 4.47 -29.90
N LYS A 19 9.54 3.50 -30.29
CA LYS A 19 10.70 3.08 -29.48
C LYS A 19 11.71 4.22 -29.31
N GLU A 20 11.94 5.01 -30.34
CA GLU A 20 12.83 6.16 -30.31
C GLU A 20 12.22 7.33 -29.55
N GLN A 21 10.92 7.57 -29.71
CA GLN A 21 10.17 8.55 -28.92
C GLN A 21 10.34 8.28 -27.42
N ILE A 22 10.09 7.04 -26.98
CA ILE A 22 10.25 6.61 -25.58
C ILE A 22 11.69 6.80 -25.11
N LYS A 23 12.68 6.41 -25.94
CA LYS A 23 14.10 6.54 -25.61
C LYS A 23 14.47 8.00 -25.36
N LYS A 24 14.13 8.90 -26.29
CA LYS A 24 14.39 10.34 -26.16
C LYS A 24 13.76 10.92 -24.89
N LEU A 25 12.48 10.63 -24.64
CA LEU A 25 11.80 11.09 -23.43
C LEU A 25 12.49 10.58 -22.16
N ASN A 26 12.87 9.31 -22.12
CA ASN A 26 13.51 8.70 -20.95
C ASN A 26 14.93 9.23 -20.70
N ASP A 27 15.66 9.59 -21.75
CA ASP A 27 16.99 10.17 -21.61
C ASP A 27 16.91 11.58 -21.01
N VAL A 28 15.94 12.39 -21.42
CA VAL A 28 15.67 13.71 -20.82
C VAL A 28 15.21 13.56 -19.37
N LEU A 29 14.27 12.64 -19.09
CA LEU A 29 13.74 12.42 -17.74
C LEU A 29 14.81 12.02 -16.72
N LYS A 30 15.87 11.32 -17.13
CA LYS A 30 17.00 10.96 -16.25
C LYS A 30 17.81 12.20 -15.81
N VAL A 31 17.95 13.18 -16.70
CA VAL A 31 18.83 14.33 -16.48
C VAL A 31 18.08 15.45 -15.76
N SER A 32 16.91 15.83 -16.28
CA SER A 32 16.22 17.08 -15.93
C SER A 32 14.76 16.87 -15.51
N GLY A 33 14.31 15.62 -15.43
CA GLY A 33 12.95 15.28 -15.03
C GLY A 33 11.88 15.82 -15.99
N THR A 34 10.64 15.97 -15.51
CA THR A 34 9.50 16.35 -16.38
C THR A 34 9.58 17.78 -16.90
N LYS A 35 10.31 18.67 -16.22
CA LYS A 35 10.57 20.03 -16.70
C LYS A 35 11.46 20.02 -17.95
N GLY A 36 12.45 19.12 -17.98
CA GLY A 36 13.35 18.92 -19.11
C GLY A 36 12.65 18.70 -20.44
N ILE A 37 11.51 18.03 -20.44
CA ILE A 37 10.75 17.77 -21.67
C ILE A 37 10.31 19.08 -22.34
N THR A 38 9.87 20.05 -21.53
CA THR A 38 9.38 21.35 -22.05
C THR A 38 10.52 22.28 -22.45
N ASP A 39 11.72 22.04 -21.92
CA ASP A 39 12.90 22.85 -22.20
C ASP A 39 13.70 22.31 -23.38
N GLU A 40 13.71 20.99 -23.60
CA GLU A 40 14.51 20.33 -24.63
C GLU A 40 13.75 20.08 -25.94
N PHE A 41 12.43 19.85 -25.87
CA PHE A 41 11.63 19.54 -27.07
C PHE A 41 10.61 20.62 -27.47
N ASP A 42 10.54 21.73 -26.73
CA ASP A 42 9.67 22.87 -27.03
C ASP A 42 8.16 22.54 -27.13
N PHE A 43 7.73 21.43 -26.51
CA PHE A 43 6.33 21.07 -26.28
C PHE A 43 6.07 20.67 -24.83
N SER A 44 4.83 20.82 -24.37
CA SER A 44 4.50 20.61 -22.96
C SER A 44 4.49 19.13 -22.57
N TYR A 45 4.91 18.83 -21.34
CA TYR A 45 4.75 17.50 -20.73
C TYR A 45 3.31 17.00 -20.81
N THR A 46 2.33 17.88 -20.60
CA THR A 46 0.90 17.52 -20.65
C THR A 46 0.46 17.04 -22.04
N TRP A 47 1.04 17.60 -23.10
CA TRP A 47 0.78 17.13 -24.47
C TRP A 47 1.42 15.77 -24.70
N VAL A 48 2.69 15.60 -24.32
CA VAL A 48 3.41 14.32 -24.42
C VAL A 48 2.67 13.21 -23.69
N GLN A 49 2.18 13.49 -22.48
CA GLN A 49 1.46 12.52 -21.68
C GLN A 49 0.23 12.00 -22.43
N LYS A 50 -0.59 12.88 -23.03
CA LYS A 50 -1.77 12.48 -23.80
C LYS A 50 -1.40 11.63 -25.02
N VAL A 51 -0.42 12.07 -25.80
CA VAL A 51 0.03 11.36 -27.01
C VAL A 51 0.59 9.98 -26.68
N MET A 52 1.36 9.86 -25.60
CA MET A 52 1.92 8.59 -25.15
C MET A 52 0.83 7.65 -24.63
N GLU A 53 -0.13 8.17 -23.86
CA GLU A 53 -1.27 7.39 -23.35
C GLU A 53 -2.10 6.79 -24.50
N GLU A 54 -2.35 7.54 -25.58
CA GLU A 54 -3.03 7.04 -26.79
C GLU A 54 -2.27 5.90 -27.48
N GLN A 55 -0.94 5.85 -27.32
CA GLN A 55 -0.08 4.80 -27.85
C GLN A 55 0.18 3.66 -26.86
N GLY A 56 -0.51 3.65 -25.71
CA GLY A 56 -0.36 2.65 -24.66
C GLY A 56 0.95 2.78 -23.88
N VAL A 57 1.53 3.98 -23.84
CA VAL A 57 2.77 4.29 -23.12
C VAL A 57 2.44 5.18 -21.94
N TYR A 58 2.89 4.77 -20.74
CA TYR A 58 2.55 5.47 -19.50
C TYR A 58 3.81 5.94 -18.77
N TYR A 59 3.74 7.13 -18.19
CA TYR A 59 4.78 7.62 -17.30
C TYR A 59 4.64 7.00 -15.91
N VAL A 60 5.67 6.29 -15.47
CA VAL A 60 5.74 5.67 -14.15
C VAL A 60 6.59 6.55 -13.24
N GLN A 61 5.94 7.31 -12.35
CA GLN A 61 6.60 8.29 -11.49
C GLN A 61 7.69 7.69 -10.59
N SER A 62 7.46 6.49 -10.04
CA SER A 62 8.44 5.79 -9.18
C SER A 62 9.73 5.43 -9.93
N LEU A 63 9.63 5.18 -11.24
CA LEU A 63 10.76 4.84 -12.11
C LEU A 63 11.30 6.04 -12.89
N LYS A 64 10.58 7.18 -12.86
CA LYS A 64 10.82 8.40 -13.64
C LYS A 64 11.01 8.10 -15.14
N LYS A 65 10.19 7.22 -15.71
CA LYS A 65 10.30 6.76 -17.10
C LYS A 65 8.94 6.50 -17.74
N PHE A 66 8.86 6.71 -19.05
CA PHE A 66 7.79 6.21 -19.91
C PHE A 66 8.03 4.74 -20.24
N ILE A 67 6.98 3.93 -20.08
CA ILE A 67 7.00 2.48 -20.31
C ILE A 67 5.81 2.13 -21.21
N LYS A 68 6.07 1.36 -22.27
CA LYS A 68 5.03 0.79 -23.11
C LYS A 68 4.36 -0.35 -22.35
N ALA A 69 3.05 -0.24 -22.12
CA ALA A 69 2.26 -1.36 -21.64
C ALA A 69 2.06 -2.34 -22.80
N GLU A 70 2.48 -3.59 -22.61
CA GLU A 70 2.19 -4.65 -23.57
C GLU A 70 0.73 -5.07 -23.41
N LYS A 71 0.01 -5.15 -24.54
CA LYS A 71 -1.43 -5.50 -24.55
C LYS A 71 -1.75 -6.86 -23.97
N GLU A 72 -0.76 -7.74 -23.87
CA GLU A 72 -0.93 -9.10 -23.35
C GLU A 72 -1.07 -9.15 -21.82
N ASN A 73 -0.82 -8.06 -21.11
CA ASN A 73 -0.87 -8.00 -19.64
C ASN A 73 -1.89 -6.97 -19.10
N TYR A 74 -2.86 -6.53 -19.90
CA TYR A 74 -3.98 -5.79 -19.33
C TYR A 74 -4.87 -6.76 -18.57
N LEU A 75 -5.02 -6.49 -17.27
CA LEU A 75 -6.08 -7.09 -16.48
C LEU A 75 -7.41 -6.78 -17.18
N THR A 76 -8.15 -7.81 -17.50
CA THR A 76 -9.53 -7.71 -17.96
C THR A 76 -10.36 -6.95 -16.93
N ASP A 77 -11.49 -6.36 -17.35
CA ASP A 77 -12.38 -5.66 -16.42
C ASP A 77 -12.83 -6.56 -15.24
N ILE A 78 -12.89 -7.87 -15.48
CA ILE A 78 -13.16 -8.90 -14.48
C ILE A 78 -12.01 -8.96 -13.45
N GLU A 79 -10.77 -9.09 -13.91
CA GLU A 79 -9.59 -9.15 -13.04
C GLU A 79 -9.40 -7.83 -12.27
N ILE A 80 -9.71 -6.68 -12.89
CA ILE A 80 -9.73 -5.37 -12.21
C ILE A 80 -10.80 -5.35 -11.11
N SER A 81 -11.99 -5.89 -11.39
CA SER A 81 -13.07 -5.97 -10.40
C SER A 81 -12.71 -6.87 -9.22
N GLN A 82 -12.11 -8.04 -9.49
CA GLN A 82 -11.62 -8.96 -8.46
C GLN A 82 -10.54 -8.32 -7.59
N MET A 83 -9.61 -7.57 -8.18
CA MET A 83 -8.60 -6.82 -7.42
C MET A 83 -9.22 -5.73 -6.54
N LYS A 84 -10.26 -5.04 -7.02
CA LYS A 84 -10.97 -4.03 -6.20
C LYS A 84 -11.67 -4.67 -5.00
N GLU A 85 -12.27 -5.84 -5.17
CA GLU A 85 -12.86 -6.59 -4.06
C GLU A 85 -11.80 -7.04 -3.05
N LEU A 86 -10.69 -7.61 -3.51
CA LEU A 86 -9.57 -8.00 -2.64
C LEU A 86 -9.01 -6.80 -1.85
N LEU A 87 -8.88 -5.63 -2.47
CA LEU A 87 -8.46 -4.40 -1.79
C LEU A 87 -9.48 -3.96 -0.73
N LYS A 88 -10.78 -4.07 -1.03
CA LYS A 88 -11.85 -3.72 -0.09
C LYS A 88 -11.87 -4.66 1.11
N ASP A 89 -11.69 -5.96 0.89
CA ASP A 89 -11.59 -6.96 1.94
C ASP A 89 -10.35 -6.71 2.81
N TYR A 90 -9.22 -6.39 2.18
CA TYR A 90 -8.00 -6.03 2.89
C TYR A 90 -8.14 -4.74 3.69
N GLU A 91 -8.82 -3.72 3.18
CA GLU A 91 -9.14 -2.52 3.94
C GLU A 91 -10.06 -2.81 5.13
N GLY A 92 -11.06 -3.67 4.95
CA GLY A 92 -11.92 -4.16 6.02
C GLY A 92 -11.12 -4.87 7.11
N PHE A 93 -10.20 -5.76 6.71
CA PHE A 93 -9.27 -6.43 7.60
C PHE A 93 -8.35 -5.44 8.32
N LYS A 94 -7.73 -4.50 7.61
CA LYS A 94 -6.85 -3.49 8.21
C LYS A 94 -7.61 -2.59 9.19
N LYS A 95 -8.86 -2.21 8.88
CA LYS A 95 -9.74 -1.48 9.80
C LYS A 95 -10.14 -2.32 11.01
N SER A 96 -10.27 -3.64 10.86
CA SER A 96 -10.50 -4.55 11.99
C SER A 96 -9.28 -4.66 12.92
N ILE A 97 -8.06 -4.53 12.37
CA ILE A 97 -6.80 -4.52 13.13
C ILE A 97 -6.52 -3.14 13.76
N ASN A 98 -6.84 -2.05 13.06
CA ASN A 98 -6.60 -0.67 13.48
C ASN A 98 -7.74 -0.04 14.29
N LYS A 99 -8.75 -0.82 14.71
CA LYS A 99 -9.51 -0.38 15.89
C LYS A 99 -8.48 -0.31 17.00
N GLU A 100 -8.18 0.90 17.48
CA GLU A 100 -7.57 1.10 18.78
C GLU A 100 -8.49 0.43 19.80
N VAL A 101 -8.25 -0.87 20.00
CA VAL A 101 -8.76 -1.60 21.12
C VAL A 101 -8.05 -0.93 22.29
N ASN A 102 -8.81 -0.14 23.03
CA ASN A 102 -8.40 0.37 24.31
C ASN A 102 -7.92 -0.84 25.13
N LEU A 103 -6.60 -0.98 25.27
CA LEU A 103 -5.90 -2.18 25.74
C LEU A 103 -6.18 -2.51 27.22
N GLN A 104 -7.14 -1.83 27.85
CA GLN A 104 -7.61 -2.15 29.19
C GLN A 104 -8.55 -3.36 29.25
N ASP A 105 -9.14 -3.82 28.13
CA ASP A 105 -10.30 -4.73 28.21
C ASP A 105 -10.30 -5.97 27.29
N CYS A 106 -9.18 -6.61 26.93
CA CYS A 106 -9.26 -7.73 25.96
C CYS A 106 -8.42 -8.98 26.29
N ILE A 107 -9.13 -10.04 26.71
CA ILE A 107 -8.71 -11.45 26.84
C ILE A 107 -9.12 -12.15 25.53
N GLY A 108 -8.25 -12.89 24.83
CA GLY A 108 -8.17 -14.36 25.00
C GLY A 108 -7.80 -15.07 23.69
N ALA A 109 -7.39 -16.34 23.79
CA ALA A 109 -7.20 -17.28 22.68
C ALA A 109 -8.17 -18.46 22.89
N CYS A 110 -9.18 -18.59 22.03
CA CYS A 110 -9.97 -19.80 21.78
C CYS A 110 -10.69 -19.67 20.42
N SER A 111 -10.93 -20.82 19.77
CA SER A 111 -10.93 -21.01 18.31
C SER A 111 -12.28 -21.01 17.60
N THR A 112 -13.39 -20.63 18.22
CA THR A 112 -14.68 -20.56 17.50
C THR A 112 -15.58 -19.39 17.93
N GLU A 113 -15.63 -19.02 19.21
CA GLU A 113 -16.30 -17.80 19.67
C GLU A 113 -15.58 -17.22 20.90
N VAL A 114 -15.39 -15.90 20.92
CA VAL A 114 -14.75 -15.18 22.04
C VAL A 114 -15.85 -14.53 22.89
N ILE A 115 -16.05 -15.05 24.10
CA ILE A 115 -16.87 -14.38 25.11
C ILE A 115 -15.93 -13.56 26.00
N THR A 116 -15.93 -12.25 25.82
CA THR A 116 -15.17 -11.33 26.68
C THR A 116 -15.91 -11.14 28.00
N ARG A 117 -15.23 -11.42 29.11
CA ARG A 117 -15.73 -11.11 30.46
C ARG A 117 -14.65 -10.37 31.23
N SER A 118 -15.03 -9.26 31.85
CA SER A 118 -14.16 -8.55 32.79
C SER A 118 -14.09 -9.34 34.09
N VAL A 119 -12.88 -9.54 34.60
CA VAL A 119 -12.62 -10.18 35.89
C VAL A 119 -12.00 -9.14 36.81
N VAL A 120 -12.57 -8.98 37.99
CA VAL A 120 -11.98 -8.11 39.02
C VAL A 120 -10.81 -8.86 39.64
N VAL A 121 -9.63 -8.28 39.55
CA VAL A 121 -8.39 -8.80 40.14
C VAL A 121 -7.94 -7.83 41.22
N ASP A 122 -7.39 -8.37 42.30
CA ASP A 122 -6.76 -7.56 43.33
C ASP A 122 -5.71 -6.61 42.73
N LYS A 123 -5.67 -5.38 43.23
CA LYS A 123 -4.83 -4.32 42.69
C LYS A 123 -3.33 -4.68 42.78
N GLN A 124 -2.90 -5.24 43.91
CA GLN A 124 -1.51 -5.62 44.11
C GLN A 124 -1.10 -6.73 43.15
N VAL A 125 -1.96 -7.76 43.01
CA VAL A 125 -1.74 -8.86 42.07
C VAL A 125 -1.68 -8.34 40.62
N SER A 126 -2.53 -7.38 40.25
CA SER A 126 -2.51 -6.75 38.93
C SER A 126 -1.20 -6.00 38.66
N GLU A 127 -0.68 -5.27 39.65
CA GLU A 127 0.58 -4.54 39.53
C GLU A 127 1.79 -5.47 39.41
N GLU A 128 1.84 -6.54 40.20
CA GLU A 128 2.88 -7.57 40.14
C GLU A 128 2.89 -8.29 38.78
N LEU A 129 1.71 -8.66 38.26
CA LEU A 129 1.59 -9.27 36.93
C LEU A 129 2.04 -8.32 35.81
N LYS A 130 1.69 -7.04 35.88
CA LYS A 130 2.16 -6.03 34.91
C LYS A 130 3.67 -5.84 34.96
N ALA A 131 4.27 -5.83 36.14
CA ALA A 131 5.72 -5.75 36.29
C ALA A 131 6.41 -6.99 35.68
N PHE A 132 5.84 -8.18 35.90
CA PHE A 132 6.33 -9.42 35.31
C PHE A 132 6.24 -9.43 33.77
N ALA A 133 5.12 -8.99 33.20
CA ALA A 133 4.93 -8.91 31.75
C ALA A 133 5.90 -7.90 31.10
N LYS A 134 6.15 -6.75 31.76
CA LYS A 134 7.15 -5.78 31.29
C LYS A 134 8.57 -6.35 31.27
N LYS A 135 8.92 -7.20 32.24
CA LYS A 135 10.23 -7.87 32.30
C LYS A 135 10.38 -8.95 31.23
N ASN A 136 9.28 -9.58 30.83
CA ASN A 136 9.25 -10.68 29.87
C ASN A 136 8.41 -10.28 28.64
N TYR A 137 8.95 -9.35 27.84
CA TYR A 137 8.24 -8.68 26.74
C TYR A 137 7.62 -9.62 25.68
N PHE A 138 8.07 -10.87 25.61
CA PHE A 138 7.56 -11.89 24.70
C PHE A 138 6.36 -12.68 25.27
N ILE A 139 6.00 -12.49 26.54
CA ILE A 139 4.86 -13.11 27.21
C ILE A 139 3.79 -12.05 27.43
N THR A 140 2.62 -12.22 26.83
CA THR A 140 1.51 -11.29 27.04
C THR A 140 0.74 -11.63 28.31
N MET A 141 0.07 -10.64 28.93
CA MET A 141 -0.85 -10.87 30.06
C MET A 141 -1.90 -11.94 29.72
N LYS A 142 -2.31 -11.99 28.45
CA LYS A 142 -3.23 -12.99 27.91
C LYS A 142 -2.65 -14.40 27.98
N ASP A 143 -1.37 -14.58 27.64
CA ASP A 143 -0.71 -15.90 27.72
C ASP A 143 -0.66 -16.40 29.17
N ILE A 144 -0.40 -15.48 30.10
CA ILE A 144 -0.37 -15.78 31.54
C ILE A 144 -1.76 -16.21 32.02
N TYR A 145 -2.81 -15.42 31.75
CA TYR A 145 -4.17 -15.77 32.18
C TYR A 145 -4.67 -17.06 31.54
N THR A 146 -4.44 -17.25 30.24
CA THR A 146 -4.89 -18.44 29.52
C THR A 146 -4.18 -19.69 30.05
N SER A 147 -2.85 -19.62 30.25
CA SER A 147 -2.07 -20.72 30.80
C SER A 147 -2.44 -21.02 32.25
N ALA A 148 -2.63 -20.01 33.10
CA ALA A 148 -3.01 -20.19 34.50
C ALA A 148 -4.41 -20.81 34.63
N LEU A 149 -5.39 -20.34 33.85
CA LEU A 149 -6.74 -20.92 33.84
C LEU A 149 -6.73 -22.35 33.31
N LYS A 150 -5.99 -22.63 32.25
CA LYS A 150 -5.84 -24.01 31.74
C LYS A 150 -5.21 -24.92 32.79
N GLN A 151 -4.11 -24.52 33.40
CA GLN A 151 -3.47 -25.31 34.48
C GLN A 151 -4.40 -25.53 35.67
N PHE A 152 -5.20 -24.52 36.03
CA PHE A 152 -6.19 -24.65 37.09
C PHE A 152 -7.27 -25.68 36.70
N ILE A 153 -7.85 -25.55 35.51
CA ILE A 153 -8.85 -26.50 35.00
C ILE A 153 -8.24 -27.91 34.95
N ASP A 154 -7.08 -28.09 34.32
CA ASP A 154 -6.41 -29.39 34.18
C ASP A 154 -6.08 -30.03 35.55
N ARG A 155 -5.88 -29.21 36.59
CA ARG A 155 -5.58 -29.70 37.95
C ARG A 155 -6.83 -30.12 38.74
N TYR A 156 -7.97 -29.51 38.46
CA TYR A 156 -9.19 -29.64 39.26
C TYR A 156 -10.38 -30.23 38.50
N SER A 157 -10.18 -30.65 37.25
CA SER A 157 -11.12 -31.44 36.43
C SER A 157 -10.73 -32.90 36.46
#